data_AF-A0A7W8KAP2-F1
#
_entry.id   AF-A0A7W8KAP2-F1
#
_cell.length_a   1.000
_cell.length_b   1.000
_cell.length_c   1.000
_cell.angle_alpha   90.00
_cell.angle_beta   90.00
_cell.angle_gamma   90.00
#
_symmetry.space_group_name_H-M   'P 1'
#
loop_
_entity.id
_entity.type
_entity.pdbx_description
1 polymer ?
#
loop_
_entity_poly.entity_id
_entity_poly.type
_entity_poly.pdbx_seq_one_letter_code
_entity_poly.pdbx_strand_id
1 'polypeptide(L)'
;MSETPLSPLLVLHAPPGHDVDPQALDALKAYAGARYGASVLVNPRLEPARAHQPLLLGDWGAMRPGRVLADLQPLIARVFFNLDWLADVI
;
A
#
# COMPACT_ATOMS: atom_id res chain seq x y z
N MET A 1 6.77 -29.61 13.23
CA MET A 1 5.86 -29.03 12.23
C MET A 1 6.55 -27.80 11.68
N SER A 2 6.93 -27.80 10.40
CA SER A 2 7.56 -26.63 9.79
C SER A 2 6.49 -25.59 9.54
N GLU A 3 6.53 -24.47 10.26
CA GLU A 3 5.65 -23.33 10.00
C GLU A 3 6.02 -22.77 8.63
N THR A 4 5.11 -22.84 7.66
CA THR A 4 5.32 -22.20 6.36
C THR A 4 5.34 -20.70 6.60
N PRO A 5 6.44 -19.99 6.29
CA PRO A 5 6.47 -18.54 6.47
C PRO A 5 5.40 -17.91 5.60
N LEU A 6 4.55 -17.07 6.21
CA LEU A 6 3.51 -16.33 5.51
C LEU A 6 4.19 -15.33 4.56
N SER A 7 3.87 -15.41 3.26
CA SER A 7 4.38 -14.47 2.27
C SER A 7 4.05 -13.03 2.66
N PRO A 8 4.99 -12.08 2.46
CA PRO A 8 4.77 -10.69 2.83
C PRO A 8 3.62 -10.08 2.02
N LEU A 9 2.79 -9.30 2.70
CA LEU A 9 1.63 -8.63 2.12
C LEU A 9 1.56 -7.20 2.62
N LEU A 10 1.55 -6.25 1.69
CA LEU A 10 1.26 -4.85 1.93
C LEU A 10 -0.22 -4.60 1.72
N VAL A 11 -0.92 -4.15 2.76
CA VAL A 11 -2.31 -3.72 2.66
C VAL A 11 -2.35 -2.21 2.68
N LEU A 12 -2.94 -1.63 1.64
CA LEU A 12 -3.16 -0.20 1.53
C LEU A 12 -4.65 0.11 1.68
N HIS A 13 -4.95 1.23 2.32
CA HIS A 13 -6.29 1.77 2.43
C HIS A 13 -6.36 3.05 1.62
N ALA A 14 -7.31 3.16 0.69
CA ALA A 14 -7.55 4.40 -0.01
C ALA A 14 -8.05 5.46 0.99
N PRO A 15 -7.41 6.64 1.07
CA PRO A 15 -7.96 7.75 1.83
C PRO A 15 -9.34 8.17 1.26
N PRO A 16 -10.23 8.75 2.08
CA PRO A 16 -11.51 9.27 1.58
C PRO A 16 -11.28 10.31 0.48
N GLY A 17 -12.11 10.27 -0.58
CA GLY A 17 -12.00 11.18 -1.72
C GLY A 17 -10.80 10.95 -2.64
N HIS A 18 -9.99 9.92 -2.38
CA HIS A 18 -8.88 9.55 -3.25
C HIS A 18 -9.23 8.34 -4.11
N ASP A 19 -8.89 8.43 -5.38
CA ASP A 19 -8.85 7.32 -6.32
C ASP A 19 -7.44 6.71 -6.40
N VAL A 20 -7.37 5.55 -7.04
CA VAL A 20 -6.13 4.79 -7.22
C VAL A 20 -5.60 4.98 -8.63
N ASP A 21 -4.35 5.45 -8.76
CA ASP A 21 -3.63 5.44 -10.03
C ASP A 21 -3.17 4.01 -10.35
N PRO A 22 -3.71 3.37 -11.40
CA PRO A 22 -3.38 1.99 -11.75
C PRO A 22 -1.91 1.82 -12.17
N GLN A 23 -1.31 2.82 -12.82
CA GLN A 23 0.10 2.74 -13.24
C GLN A 23 1.03 2.84 -12.04
N ALA A 24 0.73 3.74 -11.11
CA ALA A 24 1.49 3.85 -9.86
C ALA A 24 1.32 2.60 -8.98
N LEU A 25 0.12 2.02 -8.94
CA LEU A 25 -0.13 0.77 -8.24
C LEU A 25 0.67 -0.40 -8.81
N ASP A 26 0.74 -0.52 -10.14
CA ASP A 26 1.51 -1.59 -10.78
C ASP A 26 3.01 -1.41 -10.59
N ALA A 27 3.51 -0.17 -10.60
CA ALA A 27 4.90 0.12 -10.24
C ALA A 27 5.21 -0.28 -8.79
N LEU A 28 4.31 0.02 -7.85
CA LEU A 28 4.45 -0.40 -6.46
C LEU A 28 4.44 -1.93 -6.31
N LYS A 29 3.52 -2.64 -6.98
CA LYS A 29 3.47 -4.12 -6.99
C LYS A 29 4.76 -4.71 -7.51
N ALA A 30 5.26 -4.21 -8.65
CA ALA A 30 6.50 -4.69 -9.25
C ALA A 30 7.70 -4.49 -8.31
N TYR A 31 7.81 -3.30 -7.71
CA TYR A 31 8.89 -3.00 -6.77
C TYR A 31 8.79 -3.86 -5.50
N ALA A 32 7.62 -3.94 -4.87
CA ALA A 32 7.41 -4.72 -3.65
C ALA A 32 7.67 -6.23 -3.88
N GLY A 33 7.19 -6.76 -5.01
CA GLY A 33 7.45 -8.13 -5.43
C GLY A 33 8.93 -8.40 -5.66
N ALA A 34 9.63 -7.54 -6.41
CA ALA A 34 11.05 -7.73 -6.71
C ALA A 34 11.95 -7.56 -5.47
N ARG A 35 11.65 -6.58 -4.60
CA ARG A 35 12.51 -6.22 -3.46
C ARG A 35 12.28 -7.09 -2.23
N TYR A 36 11.02 -7.50 -2.01
CA TYR A 36 10.56 -8.14 -0.78
C TYR A 36 9.86 -9.48 -0.99
N GLY A 37 9.59 -9.87 -2.24
CA GLY A 37 8.69 -11.01 -2.51
C GLY A 37 7.25 -10.73 -2.08
N ALA A 38 6.87 -9.45 -1.95
CA ALA A 38 5.61 -9.04 -1.34
C ALA A 38 4.48 -8.89 -2.36
N SER A 39 3.27 -9.26 -1.94
CA SER A 39 2.03 -8.91 -2.64
C SER A 39 1.51 -7.56 -2.14
N VAL A 40 0.72 -6.87 -2.97
CA VAL A 40 0.05 -5.60 -2.60
C VAL A 40 -1.45 -5.75 -2.78
N LEU A 41 -2.21 -5.43 -1.73
CA LEU A 41 -3.66 -5.42 -1.73
C LEU A 41 -4.15 -4.00 -1.41
N VAL A 42 -4.99 -3.45 -2.28
CA VAL A 42 -5.72 -2.22 -1.98
C VAL A 42 -7.09 -2.61 -1.41
N ASN A 43 -7.36 -2.20 -0.18
CA ASN A 43 -8.63 -2.39 0.48
C ASN A 43 -9.50 -1.14 0.31
N PRO A 44 -10.60 -1.20 -0.48
CA PRO A 44 -11.47 -0.05 -0.73
C PRO A 44 -12.44 0.25 0.42
N ARG A 45 -12.39 -0.49 1.55
CA ARG A 45 -13.37 -0.32 2.64
C ARG A 45 -13.32 1.09 3.25
N LEU A 46 -14.48 1.75 3.13
CA LEU A 46 -14.89 3.07 3.64
C LEU A 46 -15.27 3.06 5.13
N GLU A 47 -14.63 2.26 5.99
CA GLU A 47 -14.96 2.32 7.42
C GLU A 47 -14.20 3.45 8.12
N PRO A 48 -14.87 4.26 8.97
CA PRO A 48 -14.27 5.43 9.62
C PRO A 48 -13.29 5.10 10.76
N ALA A 49 -12.85 3.85 10.88
CA ALA A 49 -12.15 3.38 12.07
C ALA A 49 -10.74 2.88 11.76
N ARG A 50 -9.78 3.70 12.17
CA ARG A 50 -8.32 3.52 12.23
C ARG A 50 -7.58 4.06 11.02
N ALA A 51 -6.48 4.75 11.35
CA ALA A 51 -5.63 5.49 10.43
C ALA A 51 -5.43 4.74 9.10
N HIS A 52 -5.51 5.45 7.98
CA HIS A 52 -5.25 4.98 6.61
C HIS A 52 -3.78 4.58 6.38
N GLN A 53 -3.10 4.14 7.43
CA GLN A 53 -1.71 3.74 7.42
C GLN A 53 -1.58 2.39 6.69
N PRO A 54 -0.56 2.23 5.85
CA PRO A 54 -0.22 0.94 5.28
C PRO A 54 0.03 -0.12 6.35
N LEU A 55 -0.47 -1.33 6.14
CA LEU A 55 -0.22 -2.46 7.04
C LEU A 55 0.75 -3.44 6.36
N LEU A 56 1.74 -3.88 7.13
CA LEU A 56 2.67 -4.94 6.73
C LEU A 56 2.26 -6.24 7.43
N LEU A 57 1.91 -7.25 6.65
CA LEU A 57 1.55 -8.60 7.12
C LEU A 57 2.57 -9.62 6.61
N GLY A 58 2.72 -10.75 7.32
CA GLY A 58 3.65 -11.82 6.95
C GLY A 58 5.11 -11.51 7.28
N ASP A 59 6.03 -12.26 6.66
CA ASP A 59 7.47 -12.12 6.88
C ASP A 59 8.12 -11.20 5.84
N TRP A 60 8.68 -10.08 6.32
CA TRP A 60 9.40 -9.09 5.50
C TRP A 60 10.93 -9.22 5.60
N GLY A 61 11.40 -10.39 6.06
CA GLY A 61 12.80 -10.69 6.33
C GLY A 61 13.32 -9.97 7.56
N ALA A 62 14.65 -9.81 7.64
CA ALA A 62 15.33 -9.22 8.79
C ALA A 62 15.14 -7.70 8.96
N MET A 63 14.35 -7.05 8.10
CA MET A 63 14.15 -5.60 8.15
C MET A 63 13.08 -5.20 9.15
N ARG A 64 13.35 -4.15 9.92
CA ARG A 64 12.35 -3.58 10.83
C ARG A 64 11.17 -3.01 10.01
N PRO A 65 9.91 -3.21 10.42
CA PRO A 65 8.72 -2.73 9.71
C PRO A 65 8.79 -1.24 9.32
N GLY A 66 9.30 -0.38 10.21
CA GLY A 66 9.47 1.05 9.92
C GLY A 66 10.43 1.37 8.76
N ARG A 67 11.45 0.54 8.52
CA ARG A 67 12.38 0.72 7.39
C ARG A 67 11.74 0.28 6.08
N VAL A 68 10.97 -0.80 6.11
CA VAL A 68 10.19 -1.28 4.96
C VAL A 68 9.17 -0.22 4.56
N LEU A 69 8.43 0.33 5.53
CA LEU A 69 7.49 1.42 5.26
C LEU A 69 8.18 2.67 4.72
N ALA A 70 9.31 3.09 5.30
CA ALA A 70 10.04 4.26 4.82
C ALA A 70 10.53 4.11 3.35
N ASP A 71 10.92 2.90 2.96
CA ASP A 71 11.34 2.58 1.59
C ASP A 71 10.15 2.59 0.61
N LEU A 72 9.01 2.03 1.01
CA LEU A 72 7.81 1.96 0.17
C LEU A 72 7.01 3.27 0.12
N GLN A 73 7.16 4.15 1.13
CA GLN A 73 6.36 5.36 1.29
C GLN A 73 6.33 6.27 0.04
N PRO A 74 7.43 6.53 -0.67
CA PRO A 74 7.41 7.38 -1.87
C PRO A 74 6.59 6.79 -3.02
N LEU A 75 6.55 5.46 -3.12
CA LEU A 75 5.74 4.76 -4.12
C LEU A 75 4.27 4.73 -3.70
N ILE A 76 3.99 4.44 -2.43
CA ILE A 76 2.62 4.45 -1.87
C ILE A 76 1.98 5.84 -2.04
N ALA A 77 2.72 6.92 -1.81
CA ALA A 77 2.21 8.29 -1.96
C ALA A 77 1.75 8.63 -3.39
N ARG A 78 2.29 7.94 -4.41
CA ARG A 78 1.89 8.13 -5.81
C ARG A 78 0.67 7.30 -6.21
N VAL A 79 0.31 6.30 -5.42
CA VAL A 79 -0.83 5.40 -5.71
C VAL A 79 -2.16 6.13 -5.54
N PHE A 80 -2.24 7.09 -4.61
CA PHE A 80 -3.49 7.77 -4.29
C PHE A 80 -3.48 9.20 -4.83
N PHE A 81 -4.54 9.57 -5.55
CA PHE A 81 -4.75 10.93 -6.02
C PHE A 81 -6.18 11.36 -5.70
N ASN A 82 -6.40 12.66 -5.45
CA ASN A 82 -7.72 13.25 -5.34
C ASN A 82 -7.99 14.15 -6.56
N LEU A 83 -9.25 14.25 -6.95
CA LEU A 83 -9.70 15.15 -8.01
C LEU A 83 -10.42 16.37 -7.44
N ASP A 84 -10.00 16.84 -6.27
CA ASP A 84 -10.64 17.98 -5.58
C ASP A 84 -10.69 19.23 -6.48
N TRP A 85 -9.74 19.38 -7.41
CA TRP A 85 -9.69 20.48 -8.37
C TRP A 85 -10.78 20.42 -9.48
N LEU A 86 -11.39 19.26 -9.73
CA LEU A 86 -12.47 19.11 -10.72
C LEU A 86 -13.83 19.55 -10.15
N ALA A 87 -13.98 19.50 -8.82
CA ALA A 87 -15.21 19.90 -8.14
C ALA A 87 -15.49 21.41 -8.23
N ASP A 88 -14.48 22.24 -8.47
CA ASP A 88 -14.60 23.70 -8.57
C ASP A 88 -14.98 24.21 -9.98
N VAL A 89 -15.27 23.33 -10.94
CA VAL A 89 -15.46 23.68 -12.37
C VAL A 89 -16.92 23.49 -12.86
N ILE A 90 -17.87 23.12 -11.99
CA ILE A 90 -19.28 22.88 -12.36
C ILE A 90 -20.23 23.84 -11.64
#